data_AF-A0A917AVK0-F1
#
_entry.id   AF-A0A917AVK0-F1
#
_cell.length_a   1.000
_cell.length_b   1.000
_cell.length_c   1.000
_cell.angle_alpha   90.00
_cell.angle_beta   90.00
_cell.angle_gamma   90.00
#
_symmetry.space_group_name_H-M   'P 1'
#
loop_
_entity.id
_entity.type
_entity.pdbx_description
1 polymer ?
#
loop_
_entity_poly.entity_id
_entity_poly.type
_entity_poly.pdbx_seq_one_letter_code
_entity_poly.pdbx_strand_id
1 'polypeptide(L)' 'MTPAARTGSCRAPVGFRLRVASVEAKEKMNQDKPAESVRTILRNLRGEGPYANLALTERMEGVNAEKLTG' A
#
# COMPACT_ATOMS: atom_id res chain seq x y z
N MET A 1 40.78 -42.27 -6.88
CA MET A 1 39.70 -41.49 -7.52
C MET A 1 38.94 -40.77 -6.42
N THR A 2 39.24 -39.49 -6.20
CA THR A 2 38.71 -38.69 -5.08
C THR A 2 37.39 -38.04 -5.51
N PRO A 3 36.30 -38.10 -4.73
CA PRO A 3 35.09 -37.35 -5.09
C PRO A 3 35.32 -35.87 -4.79
N ALA A 4 35.12 -35.03 -5.81
CA ALA A 4 35.09 -33.58 -5.64
C ALA A 4 33.92 -33.18 -4.74
N ALA A 5 34.21 -32.49 -3.64
CA ALA A 5 33.18 -31.88 -2.80
C ALA A 5 32.41 -30.84 -3.63
N ARG A 6 31.09 -31.02 -3.73
CA ARG A 6 30.20 -30.08 -4.42
C ARG A 6 30.27 -28.73 -3.71
N THR A 7 30.77 -27.71 -4.40
CA THR A 7 30.53 -26.31 -4.07
C THR A 7 29.05 -26.02 -4.28
N GLY A 8 28.25 -26.32 -3.26
CA GLY A 8 26.84 -25.95 -3.21
C GLY A 8 26.73 -24.45 -3.00
N SER A 9 26.30 -23.72 -4.02
CA SER A 9 25.98 -22.29 -3.95
C SER A 9 25.01 -22.02 -2.80
N CYS A 10 25.44 -21.29 -1.77
CA CYS A 10 24.61 -20.83 -0.65
C CYS A 10 23.55 -19.77 -1.07
N ARG A 11 23.17 -19.73 -2.35
CA ARG A 11 22.21 -18.78 -2.93
C ARG A 11 20.80 -19.39 -3.01
N ALA A 12 20.42 -20.20 -2.03
CA ALA A 12 19.04 -20.65 -1.89
C ALA A 12 18.30 -19.67 -0.95
N PRO A 13 17.07 -19.24 -1.27
CA PRO A 13 16.30 -18.36 -0.41
C PRO A 13 16.04 -19.04 0.95
N VAL A 14 16.21 -18.29 2.03
CA VAL A 14 15.91 -18.78 3.39
C VAL A 14 14.40 -18.73 3.60
N GLY A 15 13.80 -19.88 3.92
CA GLY A 15 12.39 -19.93 4.33
C GLY A 15 12.23 -19.44 5.78
N PHE A 16 11.29 -18.53 6.02
CA PHE A 16 10.94 -18.04 7.36
C PHE A 16 9.42 -18.13 7.60
N ARG A 17 9.02 -18.32 8.86
CA ARG A 17 7.62 -18.28 9.31
C ARG A 17 7.51 -17.35 10.52
N LEU A 18 6.68 -16.30 10.39
CA LEU A 18 6.29 -15.43 11.49
C LEU A 18 4.95 -15.90 12.07
N ARG A 19 4.89 -16.15 13.37
CA ARG A 19 3.59 -16.27 14.06
C ARG A 19 3.04 -14.87 14.27
N VAL A 20 1.89 -14.58 13.66
CA VAL A 20 1.23 -13.29 13.79
C VAL A 20 0.59 -13.21 15.18
N ALA A 21 1.06 -12.26 15.99
CA ALA A 21 0.49 -12.00 17.32
C ALA A 21 -0.70 -11.03 17.25
N SER A 22 -0.62 -10.02 16.37
CA SER A 22 -1.67 -9.05 16.12
C SER A 22 -1.51 -8.45 14.72
N VAL A 23 -2.59 -7.90 14.17
CA VAL A 23 -2.60 -7.16 12.91
C VAL A 23 -3.19 -5.79 13.18
N GLU A 24 -2.42 -4.74 12.90
CA GLU A 24 -2.90 -3.36 12.94
C GLU A 24 -3.03 -2.85 11.50
N ALA A 25 -4.25 -2.57 11.07
CA ALA A 25 -4.51 -1.97 9.77
C ALA A 25 -4.45 -0.44 9.90
N LYS A 26 -3.57 0.20 9.12
CA LYS A 26 -3.49 1.67 9.05
C LYS A 26 -4.15 2.18 7.79
N GLU A 27 -5.10 3.07 8.00
CA GLU A 27 -5.78 3.78 6.92
C GLU A 27 -5.36 5.25 6.94
N LYS A 28 -4.68 5.69 5.89
CA LYS A 28 -4.31 7.11 5.71
C LYS A 28 -5.15 7.69 4.57
N MET A 29 -6.09 8.57 4.90
CA MET A 29 -7.01 9.20 3.94
C MET A 29 -6.73 10.70 3.80
N ASN A 30 -5.57 11.16 4.30
CA ASN A 30 -5.20 12.58 4.36
C ASN A 30 -6.25 13.45 5.07
N GLN A 31 -6.84 12.92 6.15
CA GLN A 31 -7.85 13.61 6.94
C GLN A 31 -7.32 14.94 7.52
N ASP A 32 -6.02 15.10 7.76
CA ASP A 32 -5.45 16.33 8.33
C ASP A 32 -5.30 17.48 7.32
N LYS A 33 -5.54 17.24 6.03
CA LYS A 33 -5.31 18.22 4.96
C LYS A 33 -6.57 19.07 4.69
N PRO A 34 -6.41 20.30 4.15
CA PRO A 34 -7.53 21.12 3.72
C PRO A 34 -8.29 20.46 2.55
N ALA A 35 -9.59 20.76 2.45
CA ALA A 35 -10.51 20.15 1.47
C ALA A 35 -10.01 20.26 0.02
N GLU A 36 -9.41 21.40 -0.36
CA GLU A 36 -8.85 21.63 -1.70
C GLU A 36 -7.71 20.66 -2.06
N SER A 37 -6.89 20.30 -1.07
CA SER A 37 -5.85 19.28 -1.26
C SER A 37 -6.46 17.89 -1.44
N VAL A 38 -7.50 17.57 -0.67
CA VAL A 38 -8.22 16.29 -0.79
C VAL A 38 -8.87 16.18 -2.17
N ARG A 39 -9.55 17.23 -2.64
CA ARG A 39 -10.17 17.30 -3.98
C ARG A 39 -9.15 17.10 -5.10
N THR A 40 -7.97 17.71 -4.99
CA THR A 40 -6.88 17.54 -5.97
C THR A 40 -6.40 16.09 -6.02
N ILE A 41 -6.25 15.45 -4.86
CA ILE A 41 -5.83 14.05 -4.76
C ILE A 41 -6.90 13.15 -5.38
N LEU A 42 -8.17 13.33 -5.01
CA LEU A 42 -9.29 12.55 -5.57
C LEU A 42 -9.35 12.67 -7.10
N ARG A 43 -9.15 13.87 -7.66
CA ARG A 43 -9.08 14.06 -9.11
C ARG A 43 -7.95 13.24 -9.76
N ASN A 44 -6.77 13.24 -9.15
CA ASN A 44 -5.63 12.49 -9.67
C ASN A 44 -5.83 10.97 -9.54
N LEU A 45 -6.48 10.51 -8.47
CA LEU A 45 -6.79 9.10 -8.26
C LEU A 45 -7.90 8.60 -9.21
N ARG A 46 -8.77 9.49 -9.71
CA ARG A 46 -9.77 9.18 -10.75
C ARG A 46 -9.24 9.20 -12.18
N GLY A 47 -8.16 9.93 -12.43
CA GLY A 47 -7.60 10.11 -13.76
C GLY A 47 -6.97 8.85 -14.33
N GLU A 48 -6.49 8.93 -15.57
CA GLU A 48 -5.70 7.87 -16.18
C GLU A 48 -4.22 8.12 -15.88
N GLY A 49 -3.61 7.28 -15.06
CA GLY A 49 -2.21 7.43 -14.66
C GLY A 49 -1.73 6.30 -13.75
N PRO A 50 -0.42 6.24 -13.46
CA PRO A 50 0.16 5.19 -12.62
C PRO A 50 -0.35 5.21 -11.18
N TYR A 51 -1.02 6.30 -10.77
CA TYR A 51 -1.62 6.47 -9.44
C TYR A 51 -3.14 6.40 -9.47
N ALA A 52 -3.75 6.06 -10.61
CA ALA A 52 -5.19 5.87 -10.72
C ALA A 52 -5.64 4.73 -9.81
N ASN A 53 -6.58 5.02 -8.91
CA ASN A 53 -7.14 4.03 -8.00
C ASN A 53 -8.56 4.43 -7.60
N LEU A 54 -9.54 3.81 -8.28
CA LEU A 54 -10.95 4.10 -8.06
C LEU A 54 -11.42 3.65 -6.66
N ALA A 55 -10.98 2.48 -6.19
CA ALA A 55 -11.35 1.97 -4.88
C ALA A 55 -10.85 2.86 -3.73
N LEU A 56 -9.62 3.37 -3.85
CA LEU A 56 -9.07 4.34 -2.88
C LEU A 56 -9.81 5.68 -2.95
N THR A 57 -10.19 6.11 -4.15
CA THR A 57 -10.99 7.33 -4.35
C THR A 57 -12.31 7.24 -3.61
N GLU A 58 -13.10 6.18 -3.84
CA GLU A 58 -14.40 5.98 -3.20
C GLU A 58 -14.28 5.93 -1.67
N ARG A 59 -13.25 5.23 -1.16
CA ARG A 59 -12.96 5.20 0.28
C ARG A 59 -12.64 6.58 0.84
N MET A 60 -11.76 7.33 0.16
CA MET A 60 -11.36 8.67 0.58
C MET A 60 -12.52 9.67 0.52
N GLU A 61 -13.44 9.53 -0.43
CA GLU A 61 -14.66 10.34 -0.50
C GLU A 61 -15.60 10.06 0.67
N GLY A 62 -15.84 8.79 0.99
CA GLY A 62 -16.67 8.41 2.12
C GLY A 62 -16.11 8.94 3.45
N VAL A 63 -14.80 8.80 3.67
CA VAL A 63 -14.14 9.24 4.92
C VAL A 63 -14.06 10.77 5.04
N ASN A 64 -13.99 11.50 3.92
CA ASN A 64 -13.87 12.97 3.91
C ASN A 64 -15.17 13.68 3.52
N ALA A 65 -16.32 13.00 3.51
CA ALA A 65 -17.58 13.53 3.00
C ALA A 65 -17.98 14.87 3.66
N GLU A 66 -17.81 15.00 4.97
CA GLU A 66 -18.10 16.24 5.72
C GLU A 66 -17.25 17.43 5.25
N LYS A 67 -15.98 17.19 4.89
CA LYS A 67 -15.06 18.25 4.41
C LYS A 67 -15.26 18.61 2.95
N LEU A 68 -15.89 17.73 2.19
CA LEU A 68 -16.13 17.92 0.77
C LEU A 68 -17.48 18.60 0.49
N THR A 69 -18.42 18.49 1.43
CA THR A 69 -19.79 19.01 1.33
C THR A 69 -20.02 20.36 2.02
N GLY A 70 -19.16 20.73 2.98
CA GLY A 70 -19.07 22.08 3.53
C GLY A 70 -18.23 23.02 2.67
#